data_AF-A0A351SFS5-F1
#
_entry.id   AF-A0A351SFS5-F1
#
_cell.length_a   1.000
_cell.length_b   1.000
_cell.length_c   1.000
_cell.angle_alpha   90.00
_cell.angle_beta   90.00
_cell.angle_gamma   90.00
#
_symmetry.space_group_name_H-M   'P 1'
#
loop_
_entity.id
_entity.type
_entity.pdbx_description
1 polymer ?
#
loop_
_entity_poly.entity_id
_entity_poly.type
_entity_poly.pdbx_seq_one_letter_code
_entity_poly.pdbx_strand_id
1 'polypeptide(L)'
;MKKANPAQIQNTATPRSSQYPIDEVFLTRWSTRAFDAQPMPTVDLKTLLEAARWAPSAYNVQPWRFIVTQRESIHWQAALD
;
A
#
# COMPACT_ATOMS: atom_id res chain seq x y z
N MET A 1 -28.60 -10.49 -25.32
CA MET A 1 -28.42 -9.65 -24.11
C MET A 1 -26.97 -9.20 -24.04
N LYS A 2 -26.74 -7.89 -24.14
CA LYS A 2 -25.41 -7.28 -24.11
C LYS A 2 -24.86 -7.42 -22.68
N LYS A 3 -23.77 -8.17 -22.49
CA LYS A 3 -23.06 -8.15 -21.20
C LYS A 3 -22.46 -6.75 -21.04
N ALA A 4 -22.80 -6.08 -19.95
CA ALA A 4 -22.25 -4.79 -19.60
C ALA A 4 -20.73 -4.90 -19.49
N ASN A 5 -20.02 -3.99 -20.17
CA ASN A 5 -18.58 -3.85 -20.13
C ASN A 5 -18.19 -3.38 -18.71
N PRO A 6 -17.39 -4.13 -17.92
CA PRO A 6 -16.91 -3.62 -16.65
C PRO A 6 -16.07 -2.38 -16.97
N ALA A 7 -16.46 -1.26 -16.37
CA ALA A 7 -15.91 0.05 -16.66
C ALA A 7 -14.39 0.01 -16.71
N GLN A 8 -13.83 0.37 -17.87
CA GLN A 8 -12.45 0.79 -17.97
C GLN A 8 -12.29 2.01 -17.07
N ILE A 9 -11.64 1.83 -15.92
CA ILE A 9 -11.21 2.94 -15.08
C ILE A 9 -10.15 3.66 -15.89
N GLN A 10 -10.53 4.80 -16.49
CA GLN A 10 -9.62 5.64 -17.24
C GLN A 10 -8.66 6.33 -16.25
N ASN A 11 -7.53 5.68 -15.97
CA ASN A 11 -6.44 6.29 -15.21
C ASN A 11 -5.70 7.29 -16.10
N THR A 12 -6.07 8.57 -16.00
CA THR A 12 -5.33 9.66 -16.61
C THR A 12 -4.07 9.95 -15.77
N ALA A 13 -2.90 10.01 -16.44
CA ALA A 13 -1.63 10.59 -15.97
C ALA A 13 -0.58 9.70 -15.28
N THR A 14 -0.24 8.51 -15.82
CA THR A 14 1.14 7.99 -15.64
C THR A 14 1.76 7.64 -17.01
N PRO A 15 2.94 8.17 -17.39
CA PRO A 15 3.55 7.92 -18.71
C PRO A 15 4.19 6.52 -18.82
N ARG A 16 3.96 5.64 -17.84
CA ARG A 16 4.57 4.32 -17.77
C ARG A 16 3.72 3.31 -18.53
N SER A 17 4.35 2.56 -19.42
CA SER A 17 3.74 1.43 -20.14
C SER A 17 4.55 0.16 -19.91
N SER A 18 3.90 -0.99 -20.04
CA SER A 18 4.55 -2.32 -19.98
C SER A 18 4.48 -3.00 -21.34
N GLN A 19 5.53 -3.73 -21.69
CA GLN A 19 5.58 -4.57 -22.90
C GLN A 19 4.91 -5.94 -22.70
N TYR A 20 4.66 -6.32 -21.44
CA TYR A 20 4.10 -7.62 -21.04
C TYR A 20 2.91 -7.44 -20.09
N PRO A 21 1.99 -8.42 -20.01
CA PRO A 21 0.86 -8.34 -19.11
C PRO A 21 1.32 -8.42 -17.66
N ILE A 22 1.21 -7.31 -16.94
CA ILE A 22 1.44 -7.19 -15.50
C ILE A 22 0.23 -6.48 -14.87
N ASP A 23 0.09 -6.60 -13.55
CA ASP A 23 -0.95 -5.88 -12.83
C ASP A 23 -0.80 -4.35 -12.97
N GLU A 24 -1.91 -3.65 -13.15
CA GLU A 24 -1.93 -2.19 -13.34
C GLU A 24 -1.35 -1.44 -12.12
N VAL A 25 -1.38 -2.03 -10.92
CA VAL A 25 -0.79 -1.44 -9.71
C VAL A 25 0.69 -1.07 -9.92
N PHE A 26 1.43 -1.83 -10.73
CA PHE A 26 2.83 -1.54 -11.01
C PHE A 26 3.02 -0.28 -11.86
N LEU A 27 2.05 0.03 -12.73
CA LEU A 27 2.06 1.21 -13.61
C LEU A 27 1.47 2.46 -12.95
N THR A 28 0.61 2.29 -11.95
CA THR A 28 -0.13 3.39 -11.31
C THR A 28 0.46 3.79 -9.96
N ARG A 29 1.05 2.85 -9.20
CA ARG A 29 1.67 3.15 -7.91
C ARG A 29 2.96 3.96 -8.07
N TRP A 30 3.01 5.09 -7.40
CA TRP A 30 4.19 5.95 -7.25
C TRP A 30 4.60 6.11 -5.77
N SER A 31 5.79 6.66 -5.51
CA SER A 31 6.27 6.90 -4.15
C SER A 31 5.88 8.31 -3.70
N THR A 32 4.69 8.44 -3.11
CA THR A 32 4.16 9.71 -2.57
C THR A 32 5.08 10.27 -1.48
N ARG A 33 5.37 11.59 -1.53
CA ARG A 33 6.24 12.28 -0.56
C ARG A 33 5.55 13.39 0.23
N ALA A 34 4.28 13.65 -0.05
CA ALA A 34 3.46 14.63 0.67
C ALA A 34 2.12 13.98 1.02
N PHE A 35 1.70 14.10 2.27
CA PHE A 35 0.45 13.57 2.80
C PHE A 35 -0.34 14.71 3.42
N ASP A 36 -1.67 14.61 3.40
CA ASP A 36 -2.50 15.52 4.18
C ASP A 36 -2.42 15.17 5.69
N ALA A 37 -3.12 15.94 6.51
CA ALA A 37 -3.14 15.74 7.96
C ALA A 37 -4.20 14.72 8.42
N GLN A 38 -4.92 14.07 7.50
CA GLN A 38 -5.99 13.15 7.88
C GLN A 38 -5.41 11.85 8.44
N PRO A 39 -5.95 11.35 9.57
CA PRO A 39 -5.52 10.08 10.11
C PRO A 39 -5.96 8.93 9.20
N MET A 40 -5.08 7.93 9.03
CA MET A 40 -5.42 6.69 8.35
C MET A 40 -6.45 5.89 9.18
N PRO A 41 -7.53 5.37 8.58
CA PRO A 41 -8.44 4.47 9.26
C PRO A 41 -7.73 3.24 9.83
N THR A 42 -8.11 2.83 11.04
CA THR A 42 -7.47 1.67 11.70
C THR A 42 -7.65 0.37 10.91
N VAL A 43 -8.77 0.21 10.19
CA VAL A 43 -9.01 -0.96 9.34
C VAL A 43 -8.00 -1.05 8.20
N ASP A 44 -7.65 0.06 7.57
CA ASP A 44 -6.70 0.11 6.46
C ASP A 44 -5.29 -0.22 6.95
N LEU A 45 -4.88 0.36 8.09
CA LEU A 45 -3.61 0.04 8.75
C LEU A 45 -3.50 -1.46 9.07
N LYS A 46 -4.55 -2.06 9.64
CA LYS A 46 -4.57 -3.50 9.95
C LYS A 46 -4.53 -4.35 8.68
N THR A 47 -5.21 -3.92 7.62
CA THR A 47 -5.18 -4.59 6.31
C THR A 47 -3.76 -4.60 5.73
N LEU A 48 -3.04 -3.48 5.83
CA LEU A 48 -1.64 -3.38 5.40
C LEU A 48 -0.74 -4.33 6.20
N LEU A 49 -0.87 -4.35 7.53
CA LEU A 49 -0.08 -5.22 8.40
C LEU A 49 -0.38 -6.70 8.16
N GLU A 50 -1.63 -7.06 7.89
CA GLU A 50 -2.02 -8.42 7.54
C GLU A 50 -1.38 -8.85 6.21
N ALA A 51 -1.38 -7.99 5.20
CA ALA A 51 -0.69 -8.26 3.94
C ALA A 51 0.82 -8.46 4.15
N ALA A 52 1.45 -7.64 4.99
CA ALA A 52 2.86 -7.77 5.32
C ALA A 52 3.16 -9.07 6.10
N ARG A 53 2.26 -9.51 6.98
CA ARG A 53 2.36 -10.78 7.72
C ARG A 53 2.35 -12.00 6.78
N TRP A 54 1.61 -11.93 5.67
CA TRP A 54 1.51 -13.01 4.68
C TRP A 54 2.66 -13.07 3.69
N ALA A 55 3.61 -12.14 3.74
CA ALA A 55 4.77 -12.20 2.86
C ALA A 55 5.55 -13.52 3.09
N PRO A 56 6.10 -14.14 2.04
CA PRO A 56 6.99 -15.29 2.19
C PRO A 56 8.34 -14.84 2.76
N SER A 57 8.97 -15.69 3.57
CA SER A 57 10.33 -15.48 4.09
C SER A 57 11.15 -16.77 4.01
N ALA A 58 12.48 -16.63 3.96
CA ALA A 58 13.38 -17.79 3.98
C ALA A 58 13.07 -18.68 5.19
N TYR A 59 12.87 -19.98 4.96
CA TYR A 59 12.49 -20.95 5.99
C TYR A 59 11.22 -20.60 6.78
N ASN A 60 10.40 -19.67 6.27
CA ASN A 60 9.21 -19.14 6.94
C ASN A 60 9.47 -18.57 8.35
N VAL A 61 10.71 -18.13 8.65
CA VAL A 61 11.08 -17.65 9.99
C VAL A 61 10.48 -16.29 10.34
N GLN A 62 9.93 -15.58 9.34
CA GLN A 62 9.23 -14.30 9.51
C GLN A 62 10.05 -13.32 10.37
N PRO A 63 11.28 -12.97 9.94
CA PRO A 63 12.22 -12.22 10.77
C PRO A 63 11.85 -10.73 10.90
N TRP A 64 10.74 -10.30 10.31
CA TRP A 64 10.26 -8.92 10.40
C TRP A 64 9.61 -8.61 11.74
N ARG A 65 9.78 -7.36 12.16
CA ARG A 65 9.01 -6.71 13.22
C ARG A 65 8.50 -5.39 12.66
N PHE A 66 7.22 -5.12 12.84
CA PHE A 66 6.60 -3.87 12.43
C PHE A 66 6.36 -3.03 13.68
N ILE A 67 6.99 -1.86 13.74
CA ILE A 67 6.74 -0.85 14.77
C ILE A 67 5.85 0.20 14.11
N VAL A 68 4.70 0.48 14.71
CA VAL A 68 3.75 1.46 14.19
C VAL A 68 3.54 2.54 15.24
N THR A 69 3.71 3.79 14.83
CA THR A 69 3.41 4.97 15.64
C THR A 69 2.52 5.92 14.85
N GLN A 70 1.70 6.68 15.57
CA GLN A 70 0.85 7.74 15.01
C GLN A 70 1.27 9.06 15.64
N ARG A 71 1.01 10.18 14.97
CA ARG A 71 1.44 11.51 15.41
C ARG A 71 1.03 11.84 16.86
N GLU A 72 -0.14 11.36 17.28
CA GLU A 72 -0.70 11.56 18.62
C GLU A 72 -0.18 10.57 19.68
N SER A 73 0.65 9.60 19.29
CA SER A 73 1.22 8.61 20.21
C SER A 73 2.25 9.25 21.13
N ILE A 74 2.22 8.89 22.41
CA ILE A 74 3.28 9.25 23.38
C ILE A 74 4.67 8.73 22.97
N HIS A 75 4.72 7.73 22.08
CA HIS A 75 5.97 7.16 21.57
C HIS A 75 6.39 7.75 20.21
N TRP A 76 5.77 8.82 19.73
CA TRP A 76 6.06 9.41 18.43
C TRP A 76 7.55 9.82 18.29
N GLN A 77 8.07 10.62 19.23
CA GLN A 77 9.47 11.03 19.23
C GLN A 77 10.41 9.84 19.35
N ALA A 78 10.16 8.93 20.29
CA ALA A 78 11.00 7.76 20.53
C ALA A 78 11.08 6.79 19.33
N ALA A 79 10.13 6.86 18.39
CA ALA A 79 10.14 6.04 17.17
C ALA A 79 10.90 6.71 16.00
N LEU A 80 11.25 7.99 16.12
CA LEU A 80 12.00 8.75 15.11
C LEU A 80 13.51 8.85 15.44
N ASP A 81 13.87 8.60 16.69
CA ASP A 81 15.24 8.57 17.21
C ASP A 81 15.88 7.17 17.03
#